data_AF-A0A7J4NSB7-F1
#
_entry.id   AF-A0A7J4NSB7-F1
#
_cell.length_a   1.000
_cell.length_b   1.000
_cell.length_c   1.000
_cell.angle_alpha   90.00
_cell.angle_beta   90.00
_cell.angle_gamma   90.00
#
_symmetry.space_group_name_H-M   'P 1'
#
loop_
_entity.id
_entity.type
_entity.pdbx_description
1 polymer ?
#
loop_
_entity_poly.entity_id
_entity_poly.type
_entity_poly.pdbx_seq_one_letter_code
_entity_poly.pdbx_strand_id
1 'polypeptide(L)'
;NAVSRLNAKVASEMFPGTKIHPITNGIHHRTWTSPATASLYDEHIEGWRSEPNRISDAPSIPRDSLSKAREKNREALRKMVKERTGVELKPKLLTIGFARRFATYKRANLVFSDLERLRAIGAGRIQFVFSGKAHPRDEGGKALIRQIFEGAEELQNEILVAFLPDYSMEIGQVMTGGVDVWLNNPIRPMEASGTSGMKAAMNGVPNLSILDG
;
A
#
# COMPACT_ATOMS: atom_id res chain seq x y z
N ASN A 1 -13.09 12.85 -19.07
CA ASN A 1 -12.91 13.29 -17.66
C ASN A 1 -11.53 12.87 -17.18
N ALA A 2 -11.04 13.50 -16.12
CA ALA A 2 -9.84 13.10 -15.41
C ALA A 2 -10.20 12.31 -14.14
N VAL A 3 -9.22 11.63 -13.55
CA VAL A 3 -9.41 10.70 -12.41
C VAL A 3 -9.03 11.28 -11.05
N SER A 4 -8.60 12.55 -11.02
CA SER A 4 -8.42 13.36 -9.81
C SER A 4 -8.37 14.84 -10.18
N ARG A 5 -8.37 15.72 -9.17
CA ARG A 5 -8.27 17.18 -9.37
C ARG A 5 -6.93 17.59 -9.98
N LEU A 6 -5.82 17.03 -9.48
CA LEU A 6 -4.48 17.34 -10.02
C LEU A 6 -4.34 16.80 -11.44
N ASN A 7 -4.83 15.58 -11.71
CA ASN A 7 -4.84 15.02 -13.05
C ASN A 7 -5.68 15.84 -14.03
N ALA A 8 -6.82 16.41 -13.59
CA ALA A 8 -7.62 17.31 -14.44
C ALA A 8 -6.85 18.57 -14.83
N LYS A 9 -6.08 19.16 -13.90
CA LYS A 9 -5.23 20.31 -14.18
C LYS A 9 -4.16 19.95 -15.22
N VAL A 10 -3.41 18.87 -15.00
CA VAL A 10 -2.36 18.41 -15.93
C VAL A 10 -2.94 18.11 -17.31
N ALA A 11 -4.07 17.40 -17.37
CA ALA A 11 -4.71 17.06 -18.64
C ALA A 11 -5.22 18.31 -19.39
N SER A 12 -5.69 19.34 -18.68
CA SER A 12 -6.16 20.57 -19.31
C SER A 12 -5.05 21.34 -20.02
N GLU A 13 -3.81 21.22 -19.53
CA GLU A 13 -2.61 21.76 -20.20
C GLU A 13 -2.24 20.93 -21.45
N MET A 14 -2.47 19.60 -21.42
CA MET A 14 -2.20 18.70 -22.56
C MET A 14 -3.23 18.83 -23.70
N PHE A 15 -4.46 19.25 -23.41
CA PHE A 15 -5.54 19.36 -24.38
C PHE A 15 -6.19 20.76 -24.36
N PRO A 16 -5.51 21.79 -24.90
CA PRO A 16 -6.03 23.16 -24.94
C PRO A 16 -7.41 23.24 -25.60
N GLY A 17 -8.27 24.10 -25.07
CA GLY A 17 -9.64 24.28 -25.59
C GLY A 17 -10.65 23.20 -25.15
N THR A 18 -10.21 22.16 -24.45
CA THR A 18 -11.10 21.11 -23.91
C THR A 18 -11.35 21.30 -22.43
N LYS A 19 -12.62 21.31 -22.00
CA LYS A 19 -12.97 21.36 -20.58
C LYS A 19 -12.89 19.96 -19.96
N ILE A 20 -11.91 19.73 -19.09
CA ILE A 20 -11.70 18.43 -18.44
C ILE A 20 -12.21 18.47 -17.00
N HIS A 21 -13.27 17.71 -16.74
CA HIS A 21 -13.86 17.57 -15.41
C HIS A 21 -13.15 16.48 -14.58
N PRO A 22 -12.84 16.72 -13.29
CA PRO A 22 -12.34 15.69 -12.40
C PRO A 22 -13.48 14.82 -11.87
N ILE A 23 -13.41 13.52 -12.12
CA ILE A 23 -14.22 12.49 -11.45
C ILE A 23 -13.23 11.62 -10.67
N THR A 24 -13.06 11.92 -9.39
CA THR A 24 -12.05 11.25 -8.56
C THR A 24 -12.34 9.75 -8.49
N ASN A 25 -11.32 8.93 -8.73
CA ASN A 25 -11.45 7.48 -8.58
C ASN A 25 -11.90 7.11 -7.15
N GLY A 26 -12.56 5.97 -7.06
CA GLY A 26 -12.94 5.34 -5.81
C GLY A 26 -12.58 3.87 -5.78
N ILE A 27 -12.80 3.25 -4.62
CA ILE A 27 -12.72 1.82 -4.40
C ILE A 27 -14.04 1.34 -3.80
N HIS A 28 -14.38 0.07 -4.01
CA HIS A 28 -15.53 -0.53 -3.34
C HIS A 28 -15.15 -0.85 -1.89
N HIS A 29 -15.71 -0.10 -0.93
CA HIS A 29 -15.32 -0.16 0.49
C HIS A 29 -15.47 -1.55 1.07
N ARG A 30 -16.57 -2.26 0.78
CA ARG A 30 -16.80 -3.63 1.29
C ARG A 30 -15.77 -4.64 0.78
N THR A 31 -15.29 -4.51 -0.45
CA THR A 31 -14.29 -5.43 -1.01
C THR A 31 -12.91 -5.19 -0.39
N TRP A 32 -12.58 -3.94 -0.10
CA TRP A 32 -11.22 -3.57 0.33
C TRP A 32 -11.09 -3.38 1.85
N THR A 33 -12.18 -3.50 2.60
CA THR A 33 -12.14 -3.65 4.06
C THR A 33 -11.84 -5.11 4.38
N SER A 34 -10.79 -5.37 5.14
CA SER A 34 -10.40 -6.73 5.53
C SER A 34 -11.50 -7.39 6.38
N PRO A 35 -11.56 -8.73 6.44
CA PRO A 35 -12.55 -9.40 7.29
C PRO A 35 -12.50 -8.95 8.76
N ALA A 36 -11.31 -8.78 9.33
CA ALA A 36 -11.17 -8.34 10.73
C ALA A 36 -11.65 -6.90 10.95
N THR A 37 -11.36 -5.99 10.02
CA THR A 37 -11.84 -4.61 10.09
C THR A 37 -13.34 -4.53 9.80
N ALA A 38 -13.86 -5.36 8.89
CA ALA A 38 -15.29 -5.42 8.60
C ALA A 38 -16.09 -5.87 9.82
N SER A 39 -15.65 -6.91 10.53
CA SER A 39 -16.27 -7.34 11.79
C SER A 39 -16.24 -6.24 12.86
N LEU A 40 -15.14 -5.48 12.94
CA LEU A 40 -15.03 -4.33 13.85
C LEU A 40 -16.05 -3.23 13.50
N TYR A 41 -16.23 -2.94 12.21
CA TYR A 41 -17.22 -1.96 11.75
C TYR A 41 -18.65 -2.47 11.92
N ASP A 42 -18.91 -3.77 11.75
CA ASP A 42 -20.21 -4.37 12.02
C ASP A 42 -20.65 -4.19 13.48
N GLU A 43 -19.69 -4.22 14.42
CA GLU A 43 -19.95 -4.05 15.85
C GLU A 43 -20.16 -2.58 16.26
N HIS A 44 -19.46 -1.65 15.61
CA HIS A 44 -19.35 -0.26 16.10
C HIS A 44 -19.91 0.81 15.17
N ILE A 45 -20.17 0.51 13.89
CA ILE A 45 -20.60 1.49 12.89
C ILE A 45 -21.84 0.96 12.15
N GLU A 46 -23.01 1.19 12.73
CA GLU A 46 -24.27 0.79 12.11
C GLU A 46 -24.43 1.39 10.70
N GLY A 47 -24.87 0.56 9.73
CA GLY A 47 -25.15 1.00 8.36
C GLY A 47 -23.94 1.15 7.43
N TRP A 48 -22.69 0.98 7.91
CA TRP A 48 -21.46 1.20 7.11
C TRP A 48 -21.41 0.40 5.78
N ARG A 49 -22.07 -0.76 5.74
CA ARG A 49 -22.13 -1.61 4.53
C ARG A 49 -22.93 -0.99 3.40
N SER A 50 -24.00 -0.25 3.72
CA SER A 50 -24.86 0.43 2.75
C SER A 50 -24.40 1.87 2.51
N GLU A 51 -23.85 2.51 3.55
CA GLU A 51 -23.47 3.91 3.55
C GLU A 51 -21.97 4.06 3.83
N PRO A 52 -21.11 4.14 2.80
CA PRO A 52 -19.65 4.18 2.98
C PRO A 52 -19.18 5.39 3.80
N ASN A 53 -19.95 6.47 3.81
CA ASN A 53 -19.64 7.67 4.60
C ASN A 53 -19.63 7.40 6.11
N ARG A 54 -20.38 6.39 6.61
CA ARG A 54 -20.40 6.05 8.04
C ARG A 54 -19.05 5.59 8.56
N ILE A 55 -18.12 5.19 7.70
CA ILE A 55 -16.72 4.88 8.10
C ILE A 55 -16.05 6.10 8.75
N SER A 56 -16.53 7.33 8.52
CA SER A 56 -16.06 8.52 9.25
C SER A 56 -16.28 8.44 10.76
N ASP A 57 -17.15 7.55 11.23
CA ASP A 57 -17.44 7.34 12.65
C ASP A 57 -16.39 6.44 13.32
N ALA A 58 -15.42 5.89 12.56
CA ALA A 58 -14.35 5.04 13.07
C ALA A 58 -13.54 5.60 14.27
N PRO A 59 -13.36 6.93 14.47
CA PRO A 59 -12.74 7.47 15.68
C PRO A 59 -13.48 7.14 16.99
N SER A 60 -14.75 6.74 16.93
CA SER A 60 -15.54 6.29 18.08
C SER A 60 -15.23 4.86 18.54
N ILE A 61 -14.52 4.08 17.71
CA ILE A 61 -14.21 2.69 18.02
C ILE A 61 -13.24 2.62 19.21
N PRO A 62 -13.51 1.77 20.23
CA PRO A 62 -12.58 1.57 21.33
C PRO A 62 -11.19 1.13 20.87
N ARG A 63 -10.14 1.72 21.45
CA ARG A 63 -8.74 1.45 21.08
C ARG A 63 -8.38 -0.02 21.18
N ASP A 64 -8.91 -0.74 22.16
CA ASP A 64 -8.63 -2.17 22.36
C ASP A 64 -9.27 -3.03 21.27
N SER A 65 -10.50 -2.72 20.86
CA SER A 65 -11.17 -3.39 19.73
C SER A 65 -10.41 -3.15 18.44
N LEU A 66 -9.99 -1.90 18.18
CA LEU A 66 -9.15 -1.56 17.04
C LEU A 66 -7.82 -2.33 17.05
N SER A 67 -7.14 -2.38 18.20
CA SER A 67 -5.85 -3.06 18.35
C SER A 67 -5.97 -4.57 18.08
N LYS A 68 -7.04 -5.22 18.56
CA LYS A 68 -7.34 -6.62 18.26
C LYS A 68 -7.56 -6.88 16.77
N ALA A 69 -8.35 -6.04 16.10
CA ALA A 69 -8.60 -6.17 14.66
C ALA A 69 -7.31 -5.94 13.84
N ARG A 70 -6.49 -4.95 14.23
CA ARG A 70 -5.19 -4.69 13.61
C ARG A 70 -4.24 -5.88 13.76
N GLU A 71 -4.20 -6.52 14.93
CA GLU A 71 -3.33 -7.69 15.12
C GLU A 71 -3.76 -8.88 14.26
N LYS A 72 -5.06 -9.15 14.14
CA LYS A 72 -5.58 -10.18 13.21
C LYS A 72 -5.15 -9.92 11.76
N ASN A 73 -5.20 -8.67 11.32
CA ASN A 73 -4.74 -8.30 9.96
C ASN A 73 -3.23 -8.51 9.79
N ARG A 74 -2.42 -8.11 10.79
CA ARG A 74 -0.96 -8.32 10.76
C ARG A 74 -0.62 -9.80 10.77
N GLU A 75 -1.31 -10.61 11.56
CA GLU A 75 -1.13 -12.05 11.61
C GLU A 75 -1.43 -12.72 10.26
N ALA A 76 -2.53 -12.34 9.61
CA ALA A 76 -2.87 -12.84 8.27
C ALA A 76 -1.76 -12.52 7.26
N LEU A 77 -1.19 -11.31 7.30
CA LEU A 77 -0.07 -10.94 6.44
C LEU A 77 1.20 -11.74 6.75
N ARG A 78 1.59 -11.85 8.03
CA ARG A 78 2.78 -12.62 8.43
C ARG A 78 2.67 -14.08 8.00
N LYS A 79 1.49 -14.68 8.16
CA LYS A 79 1.19 -16.04 7.72
C LYS A 79 1.37 -16.18 6.20
N MET A 80 0.73 -15.31 5.42
CA MET A 80 0.84 -15.32 3.95
C MET A 80 2.29 -15.15 3.48
N VAL A 81 3.03 -14.23 4.10
CA VAL A 81 4.44 -13.98 3.75
C VAL A 81 5.30 -15.21 4.06
N LYS A 82 5.14 -15.81 5.24
CA LYS A 82 5.87 -17.03 5.59
C LYS A 82 5.56 -18.19 4.64
N GLU A 83 4.28 -18.42 4.34
CA GLU A 83 3.83 -19.51 3.46
C GLU A 83 4.31 -19.35 2.01
N ARG A 84 4.30 -18.12 1.48
CA ARG A 84 4.61 -17.88 0.06
C ARG A 84 6.07 -17.55 -0.23
N THR A 85 6.85 -17.15 0.77
CA THR A 85 8.23 -16.67 0.58
C THR A 85 9.25 -17.31 1.50
N GLY A 86 8.82 -17.99 2.57
CA GLY A 86 9.70 -18.49 3.63
C GLY A 86 10.21 -17.42 4.61
N VAL A 87 10.05 -16.12 4.30
CA VAL A 87 10.48 -15.03 5.18
C VAL A 87 9.58 -14.95 6.41
N GLU A 88 10.20 -15.01 7.60
CA GLU A 88 9.47 -14.90 8.86
C GLU A 88 9.52 -13.48 9.42
N LEU A 89 8.49 -12.70 9.07
CA LEU A 89 8.25 -11.36 9.59
C LEU A 89 8.09 -11.35 11.12
N LYS A 90 8.63 -10.34 11.79
CA LYS A 90 8.62 -10.22 13.24
C LYS A 90 7.46 -9.32 13.72
N PRO A 91 6.65 -9.75 14.71
CA PRO A 91 5.48 -8.97 15.16
C PRO A 91 5.79 -7.58 15.73
N LYS A 92 7.00 -7.38 16.29
CA LYS A 92 7.41 -6.13 16.95
C LYS A 92 8.01 -5.10 15.99
N LEU A 93 8.28 -5.48 14.73
CA LEU A 93 8.87 -4.59 13.74
C LEU A 93 7.79 -3.90 12.91
N LEU A 94 8.02 -2.64 12.57
CA LEU A 94 7.09 -1.87 11.75
C LEU A 94 7.13 -2.39 10.29
N THR A 95 5.99 -2.86 9.79
CA THR A 95 5.87 -3.44 8.45
C THR A 95 5.48 -2.38 7.44
N ILE A 96 6.35 -2.09 6.48
CA ILE A 96 6.10 -1.15 5.38
C ILE A 96 5.71 -1.95 4.13
N GLY A 97 4.54 -1.63 3.57
CA GLY A 97 4.00 -2.28 2.39
C GLY A 97 4.15 -1.46 1.12
N PHE A 98 4.49 -2.12 0.01
CA PHE A 98 4.38 -1.57 -1.33
C PHE A 98 3.85 -2.65 -2.28
N ALA A 99 2.67 -2.43 -2.89
CA ALA A 99 2.22 -3.30 -3.97
C ALA A 99 1.57 -2.58 -5.14
N ARG A 100 2.28 -2.53 -6.28
CA ARG A 100 1.88 -1.80 -7.49
C ARG A 100 2.49 -2.46 -8.72
N ARG A 101 2.05 -2.06 -9.93
CA ARG A 101 2.80 -2.38 -11.15
C ARG A 101 4.21 -1.79 -11.02
N PHE A 102 5.24 -2.55 -11.38
CA PHE A 102 6.61 -2.04 -11.38
C PHE A 102 6.84 -1.21 -12.63
N ALA A 103 6.60 0.09 -12.50
CA ALA A 103 6.92 1.10 -13.51
C ALA A 103 7.89 2.11 -12.88
N THR A 104 8.82 2.63 -13.67
CA THR A 104 9.93 3.49 -13.20
C THR A 104 9.44 4.71 -12.41
N TYR A 105 8.34 5.34 -12.84
CA TYR A 105 7.78 6.51 -12.15
C TYR A 105 7.23 6.20 -10.75
N LYS A 106 6.95 4.93 -10.40
CA LYS A 106 6.46 4.55 -9.07
C LYS A 106 7.56 4.36 -8.03
N ARG A 107 8.83 4.30 -8.46
CA ARG A 107 10.04 4.33 -7.60
C ARG A 107 10.04 3.32 -6.45
N ALA A 108 9.63 2.08 -6.71
CA ALA A 108 9.58 1.02 -5.69
C ALA A 108 10.94 0.77 -5.01
N ASN A 109 12.04 0.97 -5.74
CA ASN A 109 13.41 0.81 -5.29
C ASN A 109 13.96 2.02 -4.50
N LEU A 110 13.23 3.14 -4.38
CA LEU A 110 13.78 4.38 -3.80
C LEU A 110 14.32 4.20 -2.38
N VAL A 111 13.68 3.33 -1.60
CA VAL A 111 14.12 3.04 -0.22
C VAL A 111 15.51 2.42 -0.18
N PHE A 112 15.94 1.74 -1.25
CA PHE A 112 17.24 1.10 -1.39
C PHE A 112 18.30 1.99 -2.07
N SER A 113 17.97 3.26 -2.39
CA SER A 113 18.92 4.18 -3.02
C SER A 113 20.05 4.65 -2.11
N ASP A 114 19.85 4.56 -0.78
CA ASP A 114 20.82 4.91 0.25
C ASP A 114 20.70 3.89 1.40
N LEU A 115 21.46 2.81 1.29
CA LEU A 115 21.38 1.69 2.23
C LEU A 115 21.95 2.05 3.60
N GLU A 116 22.98 2.88 3.67
CA GLU A 116 23.54 3.37 4.94
C GLU A 116 22.51 4.16 5.73
N ARG A 117 21.79 5.08 5.05
CA ARG A 117 20.69 5.81 5.69
C ARG A 117 19.55 4.88 6.09
N LEU A 118 19.20 3.91 5.25
CA LEU A 118 18.14 2.95 5.55
C LEU A 118 18.51 2.09 6.78
N ARG A 119 19.76 1.65 6.90
CA ARG A 119 20.30 0.95 8.09
C ARG A 119 20.17 1.81 9.33
N ALA A 120 20.63 3.05 9.27
CA ALA A 120 20.63 3.97 10.40
C ALA A 120 19.22 4.16 11.01
N ILE A 121 18.19 4.26 10.17
CA ILE A 121 16.80 4.45 10.63
C ILE A 121 16.02 3.15 10.84
N GLY A 122 16.39 2.07 10.15
CA GLY A 122 15.54 0.90 9.97
C GLY A 122 16.04 -0.39 10.61
N ALA A 123 17.35 -0.56 10.82
CA ALA A 123 17.92 -1.82 11.30
C ALA A 123 17.29 -2.23 12.65
N GLY A 124 16.76 -3.45 12.70
CA GLY A 124 16.06 -3.99 13.87
C GLY A 124 14.77 -3.26 14.27
N ARG A 125 14.24 -2.37 13.42
CA ARG A 125 13.03 -1.55 13.68
C ARG A 125 11.94 -1.72 12.64
N ILE A 126 12.32 -1.91 11.38
CA ILE A 126 11.38 -2.02 10.25
C ILE A 126 11.58 -3.32 9.48
N GLN A 127 10.57 -3.66 8.68
CA GLN A 127 10.60 -4.74 7.69
C GLN A 127 9.73 -4.34 6.50
N PHE A 128 10.01 -4.89 5.32
CA PHE A 128 9.30 -4.56 4.10
C PHE A 128 8.54 -5.76 3.51
N VAL A 129 7.38 -5.48 2.92
CA VAL A 129 6.67 -6.42 2.06
C VAL A 129 6.38 -5.76 0.72
N PHE A 130 7.02 -6.26 -0.33
CA PHE A 130 6.80 -5.85 -1.70
C PHE A 130 5.91 -6.85 -2.43
N SER A 131 5.15 -6.37 -3.40
CA SER A 131 4.49 -7.22 -4.39
C SER A 131 4.19 -6.44 -5.66
N GLY A 132 4.02 -7.14 -6.78
CA GLY A 132 3.66 -6.51 -8.03
C GLY A 132 4.16 -7.28 -9.24
N LYS A 133 3.84 -6.75 -10.42
CA LYS A 133 4.26 -7.32 -11.70
C LYS A 133 4.87 -6.23 -12.56
N ALA A 134 5.96 -6.56 -13.24
CA ALA A 134 6.46 -5.79 -14.38
C ALA A 134 5.79 -6.31 -15.65
N HIS A 135 5.55 -5.45 -16.63
CA HIS A 135 5.09 -5.91 -17.94
C HIS A 135 6.21 -6.74 -18.61
N PRO A 136 5.93 -7.83 -19.35
CA PRO A 136 6.98 -8.67 -19.93
C PRO A 136 7.95 -7.95 -20.87
N ARG A 137 7.53 -6.81 -21.43
CA ARG A 137 8.35 -5.94 -22.30
C ARG A 137 8.92 -4.70 -21.60
N ASP A 138 8.68 -4.53 -20.29
CA ASP A 138 9.16 -3.38 -19.52
C ASP A 138 10.46 -3.74 -18.78
N GLU A 139 11.58 -3.55 -19.48
CA GLU A 139 12.91 -3.83 -18.93
C GLU A 139 13.23 -2.94 -17.71
N GLY A 140 12.71 -1.71 -17.68
CA GLY A 140 12.85 -0.83 -16.52
C GLY A 140 12.12 -1.39 -15.29
N GLY A 141 10.89 -1.87 -15.47
CA GLY A 141 10.13 -2.54 -14.41
C GLY A 141 10.83 -3.80 -13.89
N LYS A 142 11.42 -4.61 -14.77
CA LYS A 142 12.20 -5.80 -14.37
C LYS A 142 13.46 -5.42 -13.59
N ALA A 143 14.19 -4.39 -14.04
CA ALA A 143 15.37 -3.89 -13.34
C ALA A 143 15.04 -3.38 -11.93
N LEU A 144 13.89 -2.72 -11.75
CA LEU A 144 13.43 -2.31 -10.42
C LEU A 144 13.18 -3.51 -9.49
N ILE A 145 12.56 -4.57 -9.99
CA ILE A 145 12.35 -5.79 -9.20
C ILE A 145 13.71 -6.39 -8.80
N ARG A 146 14.64 -6.48 -9.75
CA ARG A 146 16.00 -6.99 -9.48
C ARG A 146 16.71 -6.18 -8.38
N GLN A 147 16.66 -4.86 -8.44
CA GLN A 147 17.25 -3.98 -7.42
C GLN A 147 16.63 -4.17 -6.03
N ILE A 148 15.34 -4.49 -5.96
CA ILE A 148 14.69 -4.81 -4.68
C ILE A 148 15.24 -6.12 -4.11
N PHE A 149 15.45 -7.14 -4.95
CA PHE A 149 16.07 -8.39 -4.51
C PHE A 149 17.53 -8.20 -4.08
N GLU A 150 18.30 -7.41 -4.83
CA GLU A 150 19.69 -7.07 -4.47
C GLU A 150 19.76 -6.33 -3.13
N GLY A 151 18.89 -5.33 -2.92
CA GLY A 151 18.80 -4.62 -1.64
C GLY A 151 18.29 -5.49 -0.49
N ALA A 152 17.38 -6.43 -0.77
CA ALA A 152 16.90 -7.41 0.21
C ALA A 152 18.02 -8.36 0.68
N GLU A 153 18.85 -8.83 -0.25
CA GLU A 153 19.99 -9.69 0.04
C GLU A 153 21.05 -8.94 0.85
N GLU A 154 21.34 -7.69 0.50
CA GLU A 154 22.33 -6.88 1.22
C GLU A 154 21.91 -6.56 2.67
N LEU A 155 20.61 -6.39 2.91
CA LEU A 155 20.06 -6.03 4.23
C LEU A 155 19.55 -7.21 5.05
N GLN A 156 19.67 -8.45 4.57
CA GLN A 156 18.99 -9.62 5.11
C GLN A 156 19.18 -9.86 6.63
N ASN A 157 20.31 -9.41 7.19
CA ASN A 157 20.64 -9.55 8.61
C ASN A 157 20.14 -8.39 9.50
N GLU A 158 19.67 -7.30 8.88
CA GLU A 158 19.39 -6.03 9.57
C GLU A 158 17.93 -5.59 9.38
N ILE A 159 17.39 -5.78 8.17
CA ILE A 159 16.05 -5.39 7.75
C ILE A 159 15.47 -6.52 6.90
N LEU A 160 14.41 -7.15 7.40
CA LEU A 160 13.71 -8.20 6.66
C LEU A 160 12.97 -7.61 5.46
N VAL A 161 13.16 -8.19 4.28
CA VAL A 161 12.44 -7.83 3.06
C VAL A 161 11.81 -9.07 2.47
N ALA A 162 10.50 -9.06 2.30
CA ALA A 162 9.76 -10.11 1.62
C ALA A 162 9.19 -9.60 0.29
N PHE A 163 9.26 -10.42 -0.75
CA PHE A 163 8.61 -10.16 -2.03
C PHE A 163 7.54 -11.22 -2.29
N LEU A 164 6.26 -10.84 -2.24
CA LEU A 164 5.14 -11.72 -2.56
C LEU A 164 4.96 -11.80 -4.08
N PRO A 165 5.22 -12.95 -4.72
CA PRO A 165 5.04 -13.12 -6.15
C PRO A 165 3.56 -13.10 -6.53
N ASP A 166 3.30 -12.96 -7.83
CA ASP A 166 1.96 -13.10 -8.41
C ASP A 166 0.86 -12.26 -7.77
N TYR A 167 1.15 -10.96 -7.57
CA TYR A 167 0.19 -9.99 -7.04
C TYR A 167 -1.22 -10.19 -7.62
N SER A 168 -2.19 -10.37 -6.71
CA SER A 168 -3.59 -10.65 -6.98
C SER A 168 -4.47 -9.77 -6.09
N MET A 169 -5.79 -9.85 -6.25
CA MET A 169 -6.71 -9.15 -5.34
C MET A 169 -6.60 -9.66 -3.90
N GLU A 170 -6.40 -10.97 -3.72
CA GLU A 170 -6.19 -11.61 -2.40
C GLU A 170 -4.96 -11.03 -1.70
N ILE A 171 -3.81 -11.00 -2.39
CA ILE A 171 -2.57 -10.41 -1.87
C ILE A 171 -2.79 -8.92 -1.56
N GLY A 172 -3.45 -8.21 -2.47
CA GLY A 172 -3.81 -6.80 -2.28
C GLY A 172 -4.60 -6.57 -0.99
N GLN A 173 -5.66 -7.35 -0.75
CA GLN A 173 -6.51 -7.24 0.44
C GLN A 173 -5.72 -7.51 1.72
N VAL A 174 -4.92 -8.58 1.75
CA VAL A 174 -4.12 -8.94 2.93
C VAL A 174 -3.03 -7.91 3.19
N MET A 175 -2.33 -7.43 2.17
CA MET A 175 -1.31 -6.40 2.33
C MET A 175 -1.90 -5.07 2.78
N THR A 176 -2.95 -4.56 2.12
CA THR A 176 -3.53 -3.25 2.49
C THR A 176 -4.19 -3.26 3.87
N GLY A 177 -4.57 -4.44 4.39
CA GLY A 177 -5.03 -4.59 5.76
C GLY A 177 -3.92 -4.82 6.77
N GLY A 178 -2.90 -5.60 6.42
CA GLY A 178 -1.94 -6.16 7.37
C GLY A 178 -0.65 -5.38 7.59
N VAL A 179 -0.27 -4.47 6.69
CA VAL A 179 0.92 -3.63 6.90
C VAL A 179 0.65 -2.49 7.88
N ASP A 180 1.70 -1.93 8.47
CA ASP A 180 1.60 -0.79 9.39
C ASP A 180 1.63 0.55 8.65
N VAL A 181 2.36 0.63 7.55
CA VAL A 181 2.46 1.82 6.71
C VAL A 181 2.36 1.40 5.26
N TRP A 182 1.52 2.07 4.49
CA TRP A 182 1.40 1.87 3.06
C TRP A 182 2.24 2.91 2.30
N LEU A 183 3.26 2.46 1.58
CA LEU A 183 4.18 3.33 0.86
C LEU A 183 3.66 3.65 -0.56
N ASN A 184 3.60 4.94 -0.90
CA ASN A 184 3.39 5.41 -2.26
C ASN A 184 4.37 6.57 -2.56
N ASN A 185 5.33 6.39 -3.46
CA ASN A 185 6.35 7.40 -3.74
C ASN A 185 6.49 7.72 -5.24
N PRO A 186 5.38 7.99 -5.95
CA PRO A 186 5.44 8.30 -7.38
C PRO A 186 6.26 9.58 -7.67
N ILE A 187 6.75 9.74 -8.89
CA ILE A 187 7.29 11.01 -9.37
C ILE A 187 6.10 11.95 -9.65
N ARG A 188 6.09 13.15 -9.08
CA ARG A 188 5.03 14.14 -9.34
C ARG A 188 5.20 14.78 -10.74
N PRO A 189 4.13 14.99 -11.54
CA PRO A 189 2.72 14.65 -11.31
C PRO A 189 2.27 13.39 -12.07
N MET A 190 3.07 12.32 -12.03
CA MET A 190 2.86 11.12 -12.87
C MET A 190 1.84 10.16 -12.29
N GLU A 191 1.45 10.27 -11.01
CA GLU A 191 0.32 9.51 -10.48
C GLU A 191 -0.98 10.26 -10.75
N ALA A 192 -1.82 9.70 -11.62
CA ALA A 192 -3.09 10.34 -11.95
C ALA A 192 -4.12 10.33 -10.81
N SER A 193 -4.05 9.33 -9.90
CA SER A 193 -4.92 9.27 -8.72
C SER A 193 -4.36 8.32 -7.66
N GLY A 194 -4.23 7.04 -7.99
CA GLY A 194 -3.72 6.02 -7.06
C GLY A 194 -4.78 5.48 -6.09
N THR A 195 -5.37 4.34 -6.41
CA THR A 195 -6.42 3.72 -5.57
C THR A 195 -5.87 2.84 -4.45
N SER A 196 -4.60 2.43 -4.48
CA SER A 196 -4.00 1.56 -3.45
C SER A 196 -4.01 2.20 -2.06
N GLY A 197 -3.74 3.51 -1.98
CA GLY A 197 -3.80 4.22 -0.71
C GLY A 197 -5.21 4.33 -0.13
N MET A 198 -6.24 4.40 -0.99
CA MET A 198 -7.64 4.37 -0.57
C MET A 198 -7.99 3.01 0.09
N LYS A 199 -7.47 1.90 -0.46
CA LYS A 199 -7.65 0.55 0.11
C LYS A 199 -6.99 0.42 1.47
N ALA A 200 -5.76 0.92 1.61
CA ALA A 200 -5.06 0.95 2.89
C ALA A 200 -5.84 1.76 3.94
N ALA A 201 -6.38 2.93 3.55
CA ALA A 201 -7.16 3.78 4.44
C ALA A 201 -8.43 3.10 4.98
N MET A 202 -9.11 2.25 4.19
CA MET A 202 -10.27 1.47 4.66
C MET A 202 -9.93 0.52 5.82
N ASN A 203 -8.66 0.21 6.03
CA ASN A 203 -8.18 -0.69 7.07
C ASN A 203 -7.45 0.03 8.22
N GLY A 204 -7.55 1.36 8.26
CA GLY A 204 -6.83 2.19 9.24
C GLY A 204 -5.32 2.21 9.03
N VAL A 205 -4.83 1.90 7.82
CA VAL A 205 -3.39 1.93 7.50
C VAL A 205 -3.00 3.33 7.00
N PRO A 206 -2.07 4.03 7.66
CA PRO A 206 -1.57 5.31 7.20
C PRO A 206 -0.80 5.18 5.88
N ASN A 207 -1.01 6.17 5.01
CA ASN A 207 -0.27 6.30 3.75
C ASN A 207 0.97 7.17 3.95
N LEU A 208 2.15 6.64 3.61
CA LEU A 208 3.37 7.42 3.47
C LEU A 208 3.56 7.78 2.00
N SER A 209 3.27 9.04 1.65
CA SER A 209 3.23 9.48 0.26
C SER A 209 3.68 10.92 0.04
N ILE A 210 3.89 11.27 -1.23
CA ILE A 210 4.02 12.66 -1.70
C ILE A 210 2.65 13.25 -2.07
N LEU A 211 2.59 14.57 -2.25
CA LEU A 211 1.41 15.31 -2.71
C LEU A 211 1.19 15.17 -4.23
N ASP A 212 0.85 13.95 -4.65
CA ASP A 212 0.51 13.56 -6.02
C ASP A 212 -0.64 12.55 -6.03
N GLY A 213 -1.41 12.52 -7.12
CA GLY A 213 -2.64 11.73 -7.21
C GLY A 213 -3.87 12.43 -6.66
#